data_AF-A0A6L7LY13-F1
#
_entry.id   AF-A0A6L7LY13-F1
#
_cell.length_a   1.000
_cell.length_b   1.000
_cell.length_c   1.000
_cell.angle_alpha   90.00
_cell.angle_beta   90.00
_cell.angle_gamma   90.00
#
_symmetry.space_group_name_H-M   'P 1'
#
loop_
_entity.id
_entity.type
_entity.pdbx_description
1 polymer ?
#
loop_
_entity_poly.entity_id
_entity_poly.type
_entity_poly.pdbx_seq_one_letter_code
_entity_poly.pdbx_strand_id
1 'polypeptide(L)'
;MMPKELHLSEKHRNILEPMLRFYVPGVEVWAYGSRVNGRSHDGSDLDLVLRAPDLSEIPFMQMAGLRNALRESWIPFFVEVRDWSKLPERFHKEIETRHVVLIPSLTDKQGP
;
A
#
# COMPACT_ATOMS: atom_id res chain seq x y z
N MET A 1 -19.50 11.86 -6.16
CA MET A 1 -18.14 11.41 -5.79
C MET A 1 -17.86 10.19 -6.65
N MET A 2 -16.84 10.19 -7.52
CA MET A 2 -16.45 8.98 -8.25
C MET A 2 -15.97 7.94 -7.22
N PRO A 3 -16.31 6.64 -7.36
CA PRO A 3 -15.77 5.62 -6.48
C PRO A 3 -14.24 5.66 -6.55
N LYS A 4 -13.58 5.54 -5.39
CA LYS A 4 -12.12 5.41 -5.33
C LYS A 4 -11.77 4.00 -5.83
N GLU A 5 -11.58 3.87 -7.13
CA GLU A 5 -11.24 2.59 -7.76
C GLU A 5 -9.73 2.47 -7.88
N LEU A 6 -9.18 1.35 -7.39
CA LEU A 6 -7.77 1.02 -7.53
C LEU A 6 -7.58 0.26 -8.84
N HIS A 7 -6.81 0.83 -9.77
CA HIS A 7 -6.42 0.18 -11.02
C HIS A 7 -5.34 -0.89 -10.77
N LEU A 8 -5.76 -2.03 -10.24
CA LEU A 8 -4.95 -3.20 -9.93
C LEU A 8 -5.76 -4.46 -10.24
N SER A 9 -5.28 -5.31 -11.14
CA SER A 9 -5.96 -6.56 -11.47
C SER A 9 -6.01 -7.51 -10.28
N GLU A 10 -7.05 -8.33 -10.23
CA GLU A 10 -7.23 -9.34 -9.18
C GLU A 10 -6.04 -10.31 -9.11
N LYS A 11 -5.48 -10.69 -10.27
CA LYS A 11 -4.26 -11.51 -10.36
C LYS A 11 -3.10 -10.89 -9.58
N HIS A 12 -2.83 -9.59 -9.77
CA HIS A 12 -1.73 -8.93 -9.07
C HIS A 12 -2.05 -8.68 -7.59
N ARG A 13 -3.31 -8.39 -7.26
CA ARG A 13 -3.78 -8.30 -5.88
C ARG A 13 -3.56 -9.61 -5.11
N ASN A 14 -3.84 -10.75 -5.72
CA ASN A 14 -3.64 -12.08 -5.14
C ASN A 14 -2.17 -12.45 -4.91
N ILE A 15 -1.24 -11.78 -5.58
CA ILE A 15 0.21 -11.91 -5.32
C ILE A 15 0.62 -10.94 -4.22
N LEU A 16 0.14 -9.69 -4.29
CA LEU A 16 0.59 -8.59 -3.46
C LEU A 16 0.11 -8.71 -2.01
N GLU A 17 -1.18 -8.99 -1.78
CA GLU A 17 -1.75 -9.00 -0.43
C GLU A 17 -1.11 -10.04 0.51
N PRO A 18 -0.87 -11.30 0.09
CA PRO A 18 -0.19 -12.28 0.93
C PRO A 18 1.24 -11.84 1.31
N MET A 19 1.99 -11.24 0.39
CA MET A 19 3.34 -10.75 0.69
C MET A 19 3.30 -9.61 1.70
N LEU A 20 2.39 -8.65 1.54
CA LEU A 20 2.21 -7.56 2.50
C LEU A 20 1.90 -8.11 3.90
N ARG A 21 0.95 -9.05 4.01
CA ARG A 21 0.58 -9.66 5.29
C ARG A 21 1.72 -10.48 5.93
N PHE A 22 2.58 -11.09 5.12
CA PHE A 22 3.71 -11.87 5.61
C PHE A 22 4.84 -10.97 6.13
N TYR A 23 5.25 -9.96 5.37
CA TYR A 23 6.41 -9.13 5.73
C TYR A 23 6.10 -8.04 6.75
N VAL A 24 4.88 -7.50 6.74
CA VAL A 24 4.43 -6.41 7.62
C VAL A 24 3.10 -6.79 8.28
N PRO A 25 3.08 -7.81 9.15
CA PRO A 25 1.86 -8.30 9.77
C PRO A 25 1.22 -7.22 10.65
N GLY A 26 -0.09 -7.05 10.50
CA GLY A 26 -0.89 -6.11 11.27
C GLY A 26 -0.77 -4.64 10.85
N VAL A 27 0.02 -4.35 9.82
CA VAL A 27 0.17 -3.01 9.25
C VAL A 27 -0.95 -2.75 8.25
N GLU A 28 -1.60 -1.59 8.39
CA GLU A 28 -2.57 -1.13 7.40
C GLU A 28 -1.82 -0.61 6.16
N VAL A 29 -2.32 -0.97 4.98
CA VAL A 29 -1.68 -0.59 3.70
C VAL A 29 -2.66 0.17 2.84
N TRP A 30 -2.28 1.39 2.50
CA TRP A 30 -3.03 2.26 1.61
C TRP A 30 -2.34 2.34 0.25
N ALA A 31 -3.12 2.18 -0.82
CA ALA A 31 -2.70 2.56 -2.16
C ALA A 31 -3.07 4.01 -2.42
N TYR A 32 -2.19 4.76 -3.09
CA TYR A 32 -2.42 6.14 -3.50
C TYR A 32 -1.85 6.40 -4.89
N GLY A 33 -1.75 7.66 -5.29
CA GLY A 33 -1.07 8.03 -6.52
C GLY A 33 -1.86 7.70 -7.80
N SER A 34 -1.14 7.40 -8.88
CA SER A 34 -1.67 7.34 -10.25
C SER A 34 -2.78 6.29 -10.42
N ARG A 35 -2.62 5.13 -9.78
CA ARG A 35 -3.54 3.99 -9.86
C ARG A 35 -4.83 4.18 -9.05
N VAL A 36 -4.90 5.19 -8.19
CA VAL A 36 -6.13 5.61 -7.48
C VAL A 36 -6.73 6.86 -8.10
N ASN A 37 -5.90 7.67 -8.76
CA ASN A 37 -6.33 8.97 -9.27
C ASN A 37 -6.94 8.95 -10.69
N GLY A 38 -6.98 7.77 -11.33
CA GLY A 38 -7.52 7.58 -12.67
C GLY A 38 -6.60 8.07 -13.79
N ARG A 39 -5.33 8.38 -13.50
CA ARG A 39 -4.32 8.81 -14.48
C ARG A 39 -3.28 7.74 -14.79
N SER A 40 -3.42 6.52 -14.25
CA SER A 40 -2.49 5.42 -14.51
C SER A 40 -2.67 4.82 -15.91
N HIS A 41 -1.58 4.38 -16.49
CA HIS A 41 -1.52 3.42 -17.60
C HIS A 41 -0.94 2.09 -17.08
N ASP A 42 -0.95 1.02 -17.87
CA ASP A 42 -0.60 -0.34 -17.41
C ASP A 42 0.79 -0.45 -16.77
N GLY A 43 1.75 0.36 -17.25
CA GLY A 43 3.12 0.44 -16.73
C GLY A 43 3.35 1.45 -15.60
N SER A 44 2.32 2.13 -15.09
CA SER A 44 2.50 3.07 -13.97
C SER A 44 2.87 2.34 -12.69
N ASP A 45 3.64 2.99 -11.82
CA ASP A 45 3.99 2.41 -10.52
C ASP A 45 2.75 2.25 -9.63
N LEU A 46 2.82 1.33 -8.67
CA LEU A 46 1.85 1.23 -7.58
C LEU A 46 2.44 1.83 -6.31
N ASP A 47 1.90 2.97 -5.92
CA ASP A 47 2.32 3.67 -4.71
C ASP A 47 1.57 3.14 -3.48
N LEU A 48 2.31 2.60 -2.52
CA LEU A 48 1.81 2.10 -1.25
C LEU A 48 2.41 2.87 -0.08
N VAL A 49 1.59 3.14 0.93
CA VAL A 49 2.06 3.59 2.23
C VAL A 49 1.65 2.61 3.32
N LEU A 50 2.62 2.31 4.18
CA LEU A 50 2.49 1.41 5.32
C LEU A 50 2.21 2.22 6.59
N ARG A 51 1.11 1.92 7.27
CA ARG A 51 0.67 2.58 8.49
C ARG A 51 0.70 1.57 9.64
N ALA A 52 1.73 1.65 10.47
CA ALA A 52 1.77 0.89 11.71
C ALA A 52 0.56 1.27 12.59
N PRO A 53 0.02 0.34 13.41
CA PRO A 53 -1.15 0.64 14.25
C PRO A 53 -0.99 1.86 15.17
N ASP A 54 0.23 2.13 15.64
CA ASP A 54 0.59 3.28 16.47
C ASP A 54 1.26 4.42 15.67
N LEU A 55 1.26 4.32 14.35
CA LEU A 55 1.94 5.21 13.41
C LEU A 55 3.45 5.35 13.63
N SER A 56 4.07 4.37 14.32
CA SER A 56 5.51 4.29 14.47
C SER A 56 6.21 3.83 13.18
N GLU A 57 7.53 3.94 13.17
CA GLU A 57 8.37 3.48 12.07
C GLU A 57 8.27 1.97 11.84
N ILE A 58 8.11 1.57 10.58
CA ILE A 58 8.18 0.18 10.16
C ILE A 58 9.63 -0.31 10.33
N PRO A 59 9.86 -1.43 11.04
CA PRO A 59 11.21 -1.94 11.26
C PRO A 59 11.99 -2.13 9.96
N PHE A 60 13.23 -1.66 9.93
CA PHE A 60 14.08 -1.68 8.73
C PHE A 60 14.12 -3.04 8.03
N MET A 61 14.28 -4.13 8.79
CA MET A 61 14.36 -5.48 8.24
C MET A 61 13.05 -5.93 7.57
N GLN A 62 11.88 -5.52 8.09
CA GLN A 62 10.59 -5.82 7.45
C GLN A 62 10.44 -5.04 6.14
N MET A 63 10.77 -3.75 6.15
CA MET A 63 10.73 -2.90 4.96
C MET A 63 11.69 -3.40 3.86
N ALA A 64 12.92 -3.78 4.24
CA ALA A 64 13.91 -4.32 3.32
C ALA A 64 13.47 -5.68 2.73
N GLY A 65 12.97 -6.58 3.56
CA GLY A 65 12.44 -7.87 3.14
C GLY A 65 11.28 -7.73 2.15
N LEU A 66 10.31 -6.86 2.46
CA LEU A 66 9.17 -6.57 1.60
C LEU A 66 9.61 -6.01 0.24
N ARG A 67 10.52 -5.02 0.23
CA ARG A 67 11.03 -4.43 -1.02
C ARG A 67 11.75 -5.45 -1.90
N ASN A 68 12.55 -6.32 -1.30
CA ASN A 68 13.23 -7.39 -2.04
C ASN A 68 12.22 -8.38 -2.64
N ALA A 69 11.23 -8.82 -1.85
CA ALA A 69 10.20 -9.73 -2.33
C ALA A 69 9.34 -9.14 -3.45
N LEU A 70 9.00 -7.85 -3.36
CA LEU A 70 8.28 -7.14 -4.43
C LEU A 70 9.09 -7.09 -5.73
N ARG A 71 10.39 -6.80 -5.64
CA ARG A 71 11.30 -6.76 -6.79
C ARG A 71 11.47 -8.13 -7.46
N GLU A 72 11.38 -9.21 -6.69
CA GLU A 72 11.51 -10.60 -7.17
C GLU A 72 10.16 -11.22 -7.56
N SER A 73 9.06 -10.48 -7.41
CA SER A 73 7.71 -10.97 -7.70
C SER A 73 7.36 -10.95 -9.19
N TRP A 74 6.28 -11.65 -9.54
CA TRP A 74 5.72 -11.67 -10.89
C TRP A 74 4.84 -10.46 -11.24
N ILE A 75 4.89 -9.39 -10.44
CA ILE A 75 4.14 -8.15 -10.71
C ILE A 75 4.89 -7.36 -11.80
N PRO A 76 4.25 -7.03 -12.93
CA PRO A 76 4.94 -6.49 -14.11
C PRO A 76 5.20 -4.96 -14.04
N PHE A 77 5.11 -4.36 -12.86
CA PHE A 77 5.34 -2.94 -12.63
C PHE A 77 5.97 -2.72 -11.25
N PHE A 78 6.59 -1.56 -11.06
CA PHE A 78 7.23 -1.24 -9.78
C PHE A 78 6.17 -1.00 -8.69
N VAL A 79 6.43 -1.53 -7.50
CA VAL A 79 5.63 -1.25 -6.30
C VAL A 79 6.46 -0.42 -5.35
N GLU A 80 6.14 0.86 -5.24
CA GLU A 80 6.82 1.77 -4.34
C GLU A 80 6.20 1.69 -2.95
N VAL A 81 7.00 1.30 -1.95
CA VAL A 81 6.54 1.19 -0.56
C VAL A 81 7.22 2.25 0.31
N ARG A 82 6.40 3.10 0.94
CA ARG A 82 6.83 4.13 1.88
C ARG A 82 6.29 3.87 3.28
N ASP A 83 7.06 4.30 4.27
CA ASP A 83 6.65 4.31 5.68
C ASP A 83 5.90 5.61 5.98
N TRP A 84 4.67 5.50 6.49
CA TRP A 84 3.86 6.65 6.87
C TRP A 84 4.59 7.59 7.82
N SER A 85 5.25 7.06 8.84
CA SER A 85 5.94 7.85 9.88
C SER A 85 7.08 8.72 9.34
N LYS A 86 7.65 8.34 8.19
CA LYS A 86 8.77 9.03 7.53
C LYS A 86 8.33 10.04 6.49
N LEU A 87 7.05 10.08 6.14
CA LEU A 87 6.52 11.05 5.20
C LEU A 87 6.33 12.41 5.88
N PRO A 88 6.72 13.53 5.24
CA PRO A 88 6.35 14.85 5.71
C PRO A 88 4.82 15.03 5.77
N GLU A 89 4.32 15.78 6.76
CA GLU A 89 2.88 15.95 7.04
C GLU A 89 2.05 16.39 5.82
N ARG A 90 2.62 17.17 4.90
CA ARG A 90 1.92 17.55 3.65
C ARG A 90 1.49 16.34 2.82
N PHE A 91 2.30 15.29 2.79
CA PHE A 91 1.96 14.05 2.06
C PHE A 91 0.85 13.28 2.77
N HIS A 92 0.80 13.32 4.11
CA HIS A 92 -0.29 12.70 4.86
C HIS A 92 -1.64 13.27 4.41
N LYS A 93 -1.75 14.60 4.40
CA LYS A 93 -2.98 15.32 3.99
C LYS A 93 -3.38 14.96 2.56
N GLU A 94 -2.42 14.95 1.63
CA GLU A 94 -2.68 14.59 0.23
C GLU A 94 -3.16 13.14 0.09
N ILE A 95 -2.49 12.18 0.73
CA ILE A 95 -2.84 10.75 0.65
C ILE A 95 -4.19 10.47 1.32
N GLU A 96 -4.49 11.09 2.46
CA GLU A 96 -5.77 10.95 3.15
C GLU A 96 -6.95 11.37 2.26
N THR A 97 -6.78 12.44 1.47
CA THR A 97 -7.83 12.88 0.54
C THR A 97 -8.19 11.80 -0.49
N ARG A 98 -7.18 11.03 -0.94
CA ARG A 98 -7.34 10.11 -2.07
C ARG A 98 -6.43 8.87 -1.98
N HIS A 99 -6.87 7.92 -1.16
CA HIS A 99 -6.31 6.56 -1.07
C HIS A 99 -7.39 5.49 -1.20
N VAL A 100 -6.96 4.25 -1.44
CA VAL A 100 -7.76 3.02 -1.30
C VAL A 100 -7.08 2.14 -0.26
N VAL A 101 -7.84 1.65 0.72
CA VAL A 101 -7.34 0.67 1.69
C VAL A 101 -7.16 -0.68 0.99
N LEU A 102 -5.92 -1.14 0.88
CA LEU A 102 -5.57 -2.43 0.29
C LEU A 102 -5.54 -3.54 1.35
N ILE A 103 -4.92 -3.25 2.50
CA ILE A 103 -4.92 -4.11 3.68
C ILE A 103 -5.50 -3.27 4.83
N PRO A 104 -6.67 -3.64 5.39
CA PRO A 104 -7.24 -2.91 6.51
C PRO A 104 -6.42 -3.13 7.78
N SER A 105 -6.54 -2.22 8.74
CA SER A 105 -5.96 -2.41 10.07
C SER A 105 -6.58 -3.65 10.74
N LEU A 106 -5.84 -4.34 11.60
CA LEU A 106 -6.41 -5.47 12.37
C LEU A 106 -7.57 -5.02 13.28
N THR A 107 -7.58 -3.75 13.66
CA THR A 107 -8.64 -3.10 14.44
C THR A 107 -9.94 -2.88 13.67
N ASP A 108 -9.91 -2.85 12.33
CA ASP A 108 -11.11 -2.72 11.50
C ASP A 108 -11.88 -4.04 11.29
N LYS A 109 -11.38 -5.16 11.84
CA LYS A 109 -12.15 -6.42 11.90
C LYS A 109 -13.19 -6.43 13.03
N GLN A 110 -13.90 -5.32 13.21
CA GLN A 110 -15.08 -5.22 14.10
C GLN A 110 -16.24 -4.53 13.36
N GLY A 111 -17.13 -5.36 12.83
CA GLY A 111 -18.44 -5.02 12.28
C GLY A 111 -18.99 -6.26 11.55
N PRO A 112 -20.26 -6.64 11.79
CA PRO A 112 -20.76 -8.03 11.73
C PRO A 112 -20.58 -8.75 10.39
#